data_AF-A0A971PU54-F1
#
_entry.id   AF-A0A971PU54-F1
#
_cell.length_a   1.000
_cell.length_b   1.000
_cell.length_c   1.000
_cell.angle_alpha   90.00
_cell.angle_beta   90.00
_cell.angle_gamma   90.00
#
_symmetry.space_group_name_H-M   'P 1'
#
loop_
_entity.id
_entity.type
_entity.pdbx_description
1 polymer ?
#
loop_
_entity_poly.entity_id
_entity_poly.type
_entity_poly.pdbx_seq_one_letter_code
_entity_poly.pdbx_strand_id
1 'polypeptide(L)'
;MQTLHWVALVLALVGGALIVVGIQQQRASAPSNDIVGGFGGPAGSSDVGLPEGYEAPDPHAHFAVGRTARLAGLVLVLVALGLLVYNVLV
;
A
#
# COMPACT_ATOMS: atom_id res chain seq x y z
N MET A 1 -17.35 16.49 -25.37
CA MET A 1 -17.69 16.54 -23.93
C MET A 1 -18.12 15.17 -23.38
N GLN A 2 -19.23 14.56 -23.81
CA GLN A 2 -19.73 13.29 -23.24
C GLN A 2 -18.71 12.13 -23.19
N THR A 3 -17.84 12.00 -24.20
CA THR A 3 -16.76 11.00 -24.22
C THR A 3 -15.71 11.20 -23.12
N LEU A 4 -15.37 12.44 -22.77
CA LEU A 4 -14.40 12.74 -21.71
C LEU A 4 -14.91 12.33 -20.32
N HIS A 5 -16.23 12.40 -20.10
CA HIS A 5 -16.83 12.00 -18.82
C HIS A 5 -16.70 10.49 -18.61
N TRP A 6 -16.95 9.70 -19.65
CA TRP A 6 -16.74 8.24 -19.61
C TRP A 6 -15.28 7.88 -19.38
N VAL A 7 -14.34 8.56 -20.03
CA VAL A 7 -12.90 8.37 -19.80
C VAL A 7 -12.52 8.70 -18.36
N ALA A 8 -12.98 9.84 -17.83
CA ALA A 8 -12.74 10.23 -16.44
C ALA A 8 -13.34 9.22 -15.43
N LEU A 9 -14.56 8.73 -15.66
CA LEU A 9 -15.20 7.70 -14.84
C LEU A 9 -14.40 6.39 -14.82
N VAL A 10 -13.97 5.91 -15.99
CA VAL A 10 -13.16 4.68 -16.10
C VAL A 10 -11.81 4.86 -15.40
N LEU A 11 -11.13 5.99 -15.59
CA LEU A 11 -9.86 6.30 -14.91
C LEU A 11 -10.02 6.37 -13.38
N ALA A 12 -11.10 6.99 -12.88
CA ALA A 12 -11.39 7.07 -11.46
C ALA A 12 -11.70 5.69 -10.85
N LEU A 13 -12.47 4.85 -11.54
CA LEU A 13 -12.79 3.48 -11.11
C LEU A 13 -11.54 2.59 -11.09
N VAL A 14 -10.73 2.59 -12.16
CA VAL A 14 -9.48 1.82 -12.23
C VAL A 14 -8.47 2.32 -11.19
N GLY A 15 -8.35 3.64 -11.03
CA GLY A 15 -7.47 4.24 -10.02
C GLY A 15 -7.87 3.87 -8.58
N GLY A 16 -9.15 3.96 -8.27
CA GLY A 16 -9.71 3.52 -6.98
C GLY A 16 -9.50 2.02 -6.73
N ALA A 17 -9.73 1.17 -7.73
CA ALA A 17 -9.49 -0.27 -7.62
C ALA A 17 -8.01 -0.59 -7.32
N LEU A 18 -7.06 0.08 -7.99
CA LEU A 18 -5.63 -0.09 -7.73
C LEU A 18 -5.21 0.38 -6.32
N ILE A 19 -5.83 1.44 -5.79
CA ILE A 19 -5.63 1.88 -4.40
C ILE A 19 -6.12 0.79 -3.43
N VAL A 20 -7.35 0.27 -3.62
CA VAL A 20 -7.92 -0.80 -2.79
C VAL A 20 -7.05 -2.06 -2.84
N VAL A 21 -6.62 -2.50 -4.03
CA VAL A 21 -5.72 -3.64 -4.21
C VAL A 21 -4.38 -3.41 -3.50
N GLY A 22 -3.77 -2.22 -3.61
CA GLY A 22 -2.52 -1.91 -2.90
C GLY A 22 -2.67 -1.88 -1.37
N ILE A 23 -3.83 -1.47 -0.84
CA ILE A 23 -4.16 -1.59 0.59
C ILE A 23 -4.33 -3.06 0.99
N GLN A 24 -5.05 -3.86 0.20
CA GLN A 24 -5.24 -5.29 0.47
C GLN A 24 -3.91 -6.05 0.47
N GLN A 25 -3.03 -5.77 -0.49
CA GLN A 25 -1.68 -6.33 -0.54
C GLN A 25 -0.85 -5.98 0.70
N GLN A 26 -0.94 -4.75 1.22
CA GLN A 26 -0.29 -4.40 2.48
C GLN A 26 -0.85 -5.20 3.66
N ARG A 27 -2.18 -5.32 3.77
CA ARG A 27 -2.81 -6.05 4.88
C ARG A 27 -2.50 -7.54 4.83
N ALA A 28 -2.46 -8.14 3.64
CA ALA A 28 -2.10 -9.54 3.44
C ALA A 28 -0.61 -9.84 3.64
N SER A 29 0.26 -8.84 3.46
CA SER A 29 1.72 -8.99 3.64
C SER A 29 2.22 -8.51 5.01
N ALA A 30 1.33 -8.03 5.89
CA ALA A 30 1.70 -7.66 7.24
C ALA A 30 2.15 -8.92 8.01
N PRO A 31 3.35 -8.94 8.63
CA PRO A 31 3.77 -10.04 9.48
C PRO A 31 2.75 -10.33 10.58
N SER A 32 2.52 -11.59 10.89
CA SER A 32 1.82 -11.95 12.13
C SER A 32 2.73 -11.69 13.32
N ASN A 33 2.15 -11.19 14.41
CA ASN A 33 2.87 -10.87 15.65
C ASN A 33 3.65 -12.09 16.19
N ASP A 34 3.16 -13.31 15.95
CA ASP A 34 3.80 -14.56 16.39
C ASP A 34 5.17 -14.81 15.72
N ILE A 35 5.40 -14.31 14.50
CA ILE A 35 6.70 -14.46 13.80
C ILE A 35 7.72 -13.42 14.31
N VAL A 36 7.24 -12.29 14.82
CA VAL A 36 8.08 -11.21 15.38
C VAL A 36 8.64 -11.60 16.75
N GLY A 37 7.91 -12.42 17.51
CA GLY A 37 8.24 -12.81 18.88
C GLY A 37 9.35 -13.85 19.06
N GLY A 38 10.03 -14.30 18.00
CA GLY A 38 11.08 -15.33 18.13
C GLY A 38 12.28 -15.13 17.20
N PHE A 39 13.25 -14.23 17.54
CA PHE A 39 14.46 -14.02 16.70
C PHE A 39 15.87 -13.64 17.29
N GLY A 40 16.25 -13.88 18.55
CA GLY A 40 17.67 -13.87 19.02
C GLY A 40 17.97 -14.44 20.44
N GLY A 41 18.54 -15.64 20.63
CA GLY A 41 18.66 -16.32 21.94
C GLY A 41 19.04 -17.83 21.86
N PRO A 42 18.67 -18.71 22.83
CA PRO A 42 19.46 -19.93 23.01
C PRO A 42 19.19 -21.08 22.02
N ALA A 43 20.27 -21.72 21.57
CA ALA A 43 20.23 -22.82 20.61
C ALA A 43 19.43 -24.03 21.17
N GLY A 44 18.28 -24.31 20.55
CA GLY A 44 17.32 -25.31 21.02
C GLY A 44 16.00 -24.72 21.53
N SER A 45 15.89 -23.39 21.68
CA SER A 45 14.63 -22.68 21.85
C SER A 45 14.30 -21.79 20.66
N SER A 46 13.01 -21.61 20.41
CA SER A 46 12.47 -20.64 19.45
C SER A 46 11.93 -19.37 20.12
N ASP A 47 12.00 -19.27 21.45
CA ASP A 47 12.12 -17.97 22.11
C ASP A 47 13.59 -17.63 22.17
N VAL A 48 13.86 -16.41 21.78
CA VAL A 48 15.08 -15.98 21.14
C VAL A 48 14.74 -14.47 21.15
N GLY A 49 14.99 -13.81 22.31
CA GLY A 49 14.52 -12.47 22.70
C GLY A 49 15.61 -11.40 22.85
N LEU A 50 15.22 -10.12 22.80
CA LEU A 50 16.16 -9.02 22.55
C LEU A 50 17.21 -8.82 23.66
N PRO A 51 18.53 -8.83 23.36
CA PRO A 51 19.53 -8.36 24.30
C PRO A 51 19.39 -6.85 24.52
N GLU A 52 19.68 -6.38 25.74
CA GLU A 52 19.62 -4.97 26.11
C GLU A 52 20.46 -4.12 25.12
N GLY A 53 19.77 -3.27 24.33
CA GLY A 53 20.39 -2.37 23.36
C GLY A 53 20.24 -2.77 21.88
N TYR A 54 19.64 -3.92 21.53
CA TYR A 54 19.26 -4.19 20.14
C TYR A 54 17.80 -3.77 19.88
N GLU A 55 17.59 -2.53 19.42
CA GLU A 55 16.33 -2.19 18.73
C GLU A 55 16.31 -2.92 17.38
N ALA A 56 15.64 -4.08 17.35
CA ALA A 56 15.31 -4.73 16.09
C ALA A 56 14.50 -3.74 15.23
N PRO A 57 14.88 -3.48 13.96
CA PRO A 57 14.09 -2.62 13.09
C PRO A 57 12.66 -3.14 13.04
N ASP A 58 11.68 -2.28 13.34
CA ASP A 58 10.26 -2.65 13.35
C ASP A 58 9.93 -3.40 12.05
N PRO A 59 9.51 -4.69 12.12
CA PRO A 59 9.19 -5.47 10.94
C PRO A 59 8.22 -4.74 10.02
N HIS A 60 7.30 -3.95 10.56
CA HIS A 60 6.30 -3.22 9.79
C HIS A 60 6.86 -1.98 9.06
N ALA A 61 8.03 -1.44 9.45
CA ALA A 61 8.59 -0.20 8.92
C ALA A 61 8.98 -0.25 7.42
N HIS A 62 9.29 -1.44 6.88
CA HIS A 62 9.83 -1.59 5.53
C HIS A 62 8.89 -2.24 4.49
N PHE A 63 7.59 -2.40 4.80
CA PHE A 63 6.62 -2.99 3.86
C PHE A 63 6.21 -2.03 2.72
N ALA A 64 7.05 -1.96 1.69
CA ALA A 64 6.81 -1.28 0.42
C ALA A 64 5.76 -1.96 -0.47
N VAL A 65 5.22 -3.12 -0.06
CA VAL A 65 4.21 -3.87 -0.81
C VAL A 65 2.97 -3.01 -1.07
N GLY A 66 2.38 -3.10 -2.26
CA GLY A 66 1.22 -2.29 -2.66
C GLY A 66 1.46 -0.77 -2.74
N ARG A 67 2.68 -0.26 -2.54
CA ARG A 67 3.00 1.17 -2.68
C ARG A 67 2.90 1.61 -4.14
N THR A 68 3.44 0.82 -5.07
CA THR A 68 3.36 1.06 -6.53
C THR A 68 1.91 1.08 -7.02
N ALA A 69 1.09 0.11 -6.61
CA ALA A 69 -0.33 0.04 -6.96
C ALA A 69 -1.12 1.28 -6.46
N ARG A 70 -0.88 1.73 -5.22
CA ARG A 70 -1.50 2.96 -4.69
C ARG A 70 -1.03 4.22 -5.40
N LEU A 71 0.26 4.35 -5.69
CA LEU A 71 0.79 5.50 -6.43
C LEU A 71 0.22 5.57 -7.85
N ALA A 72 0.22 4.45 -8.58
CA ALA A 72 -0.38 4.36 -9.91
C ALA A 72 -1.89 4.69 -9.87
N GLY A 73 -2.61 4.13 -8.90
CA GLY A 73 -4.04 4.41 -8.73
C GLY A 73 -4.32 5.89 -8.40
N LEU A 74 -3.51 6.51 -7.55
CA LEU A 74 -3.63 7.92 -7.19
C LEU A 74 -3.32 8.84 -8.38
N VAL A 75 -2.33 8.51 -9.21
CA VAL A 75 -2.07 9.24 -10.47
C VAL A 75 -3.28 9.17 -11.41
N LEU A 76 -3.90 7.99 -11.58
CA LEU A 76 -5.10 7.86 -12.43
C LEU A 76 -6.29 8.66 -11.89
N VAL A 77 -6.50 8.70 -10.57
CA VAL A 77 -7.52 9.55 -9.93
C VAL A 77 -7.25 11.05 -10.16
N LEU A 78 -5.99 11.50 -10.05
CA LEU A 78 -5.63 12.90 -10.33
C LEU A 78 -5.82 13.27 -11.80
N VAL A 79 -5.49 12.37 -12.74
CA VAL A 79 -5.75 12.58 -14.18
C VAL A 79 -7.26 12.64 -14.46
N ALA A 80 -8.06 11.75 -13.85
CA ALA A 80 -9.52 11.79 -13.94
C ALA A 80 -10.10 13.12 -13.44
N LEU A 81 -9.62 13.61 -12.29
CA LEU A 81 -10.01 14.90 -11.74
C LEU A 81 -9.64 16.06 -12.67
N GLY A 82 -8.42 16.05 -13.21
CA GLY A 82 -7.93 17.07 -14.16
C GLY A 82 -8.75 17.13 -15.44
N LEU A 83 -9.13 15.97 -16.00
CA LEU A 83 -10.03 15.89 -17.17
C LEU A 83 -11.43 16.43 -16.88
N LEU A 84 -11.95 16.18 -15.67
CA LEU A 84 -13.26 16.66 -15.24
C LEU A 84 -13.26 18.18 -15.05
N VAL A 85 -12.22 18.73 -14.40
CA VAL A 85 -11.99 20.18 -14.26
C VAL A 85 -11.81 20.85 -15.62
N TYR A 86 -11.01 20.28 -16.53
CA TYR A 86 -10.82 20.80 -17.88
C TYR A 86 -12.15 20.91 -18.65
N ASN A 87 -12.98 19.87 -18.60
CA ASN A 87 -14.30 19.87 -19.25
C ASN A 87 -15.33 20.82 -18.59
N VAL A 88 -15.11 21.28 -17.36
CA VAL A 88 -15.96 22.30 -16.71
C VAL A 88 -15.50 23.72 -17.08
N LEU A 89 -14.22 23.90 -17.43
CA LEU A 89 -13.62 25.18 -17.79
C LEU A 89 -13.67 25.49 -19.30
N VAL A 90 -13.88 24.48 -20.15
CA VAL A 90 -13.84 24.53 -21.63
C VAL A 90 -15.07 23.86 -22.23
#